data_AF-A0A3P7LJF0-F1
#
_entry.id   AF-A0A3P7LJF0-F1
#
_cell.length_a   1.000
_cell.length_b   1.000
_cell.length_c   1.000
_cell.angle_alpha   90.00
_cell.angle_beta   90.00
_cell.angle_gamma   90.00
#
_symmetry.space_group_name_H-M   'P 1'
#
loop_
_entity.id
_entity.type
_entity.pdbx_description
1 polymer ?
#
loop_
_entity_poly.entity_id
_entity_poly.type
_entity_poly.pdbx_seq_one_letter_code
_entity_poly.pdbx_strand_id
1 'polypeptide(L)'
;MNKKVRNPAYPPKSMSSMTDPGRQKLLRDLEEIEAAAEKVLADQERCKLYDINLRKTQEALNRLKDPDAPSDVWTCLARQFFSVPRFSLQTALQSDVSTYKAEVNTLRDRIKEELNFLRELEGKNPLQGFNLEPLSSDELSSLNSGGDL
;
A
#
# COMPACT_ATOMS: atom_id res chain seq x y z
N MET A 1 56.16 3.57 -49.63
CA MET A 1 54.87 3.25 -48.97
C MET A 1 54.67 4.18 -47.78
N ASN A 2 53.63 5.01 -47.78
CA ASN A 2 52.99 5.55 -46.56
C ASN A 2 51.66 6.19 -46.98
N LYS A 3 50.58 5.41 -46.94
CA LYS A 3 49.21 5.90 -47.19
C LYS A 3 48.77 6.68 -45.94
N LYS A 4 48.67 8.00 -46.04
CA LYS A 4 47.94 8.83 -45.06
C LYS A 4 46.47 8.38 -45.06
N VAL A 5 46.08 7.61 -44.05
CA VAL A 5 44.67 7.32 -43.75
C VAL A 5 44.06 8.63 -43.26
N ARG A 6 43.28 9.29 -44.12
CA ARG A 6 42.40 10.38 -43.72
C ARG A 6 41.27 9.76 -42.91
N ASN A 7 41.36 9.82 -41.58
CA ASN A 7 40.18 9.65 -40.75
C ASN A 7 39.21 10.79 -41.08
N PRO A 8 37.95 10.52 -41.49
CA PRO A 8 36.95 11.55 -41.49
C PRO A 8 36.74 11.94 -40.03
N ALA A 9 37.16 13.15 -39.67
CA ALA A 9 36.76 13.76 -38.42
C ALA A 9 35.24 13.86 -38.44
N TYR A 10 34.56 12.89 -37.82
CA TYR A 10 33.18 13.09 -37.42
C TYR A 10 33.16 14.39 -36.62
N PRO A 11 32.36 15.40 -37.01
CA PRO A 11 32.19 16.53 -36.13
C PRO A 11 31.68 15.98 -34.80
N PRO A 12 32.16 16.46 -33.64
CA PRO A 12 31.48 16.15 -32.39
C PRO A 12 30.03 16.53 -32.61
N LYS A 13 29.11 15.56 -32.50
CA LYS A 13 27.68 15.85 -32.47
C LYS A 13 27.54 16.95 -31.43
N SER A 14 27.15 18.13 -31.86
CA SER A 14 27.10 19.29 -30.99
C SER A 14 26.31 18.86 -29.75
N MET A 15 26.85 19.15 -28.57
CA MET A 15 26.13 19.06 -27.29
C MET A 15 24.94 20.04 -27.24
N SER A 16 24.47 20.53 -28.39
CA SER A 16 23.37 21.47 -28.58
C SER A 16 22.02 20.79 -28.74
N SER A 17 21.94 19.45 -28.74
CA SER A 17 20.64 18.75 -28.72
C SER A 17 20.13 18.46 -27.30
N MET A 18 20.77 19.03 -26.26
CA MET A 18 20.49 18.66 -24.86
C MET A 18 19.43 19.52 -24.16
N THR A 19 18.84 20.52 -24.82
CA THR A 19 17.82 21.38 -24.18
C THR A 19 16.75 21.82 -25.19
N ASP A 20 15.96 20.88 -25.68
CA ASP A 20 14.63 21.25 -26.20
C ASP A 20 13.70 21.51 -24.98
N PRO A 21 13.16 22.73 -24.81
CA PRO A 21 12.29 23.05 -23.68
C PRO A 21 11.07 22.12 -23.59
N GLY A 22 10.55 21.68 -24.75
CA GLY A 22 9.45 20.72 -24.83
C GLY A 22 9.82 19.36 -24.25
N ARG A 23 10.98 18.81 -24.65
CA ARG A 23 11.54 17.57 -24.12
C ARG A 23 11.80 17.64 -22.61
N GLN A 24 12.31 18.77 -22.11
CA GLN A 24 12.55 18.94 -20.67
C GLN A 24 11.24 18.96 -19.87
N LYS A 25 10.19 19.57 -20.42
CA LYS A 25 8.85 19.55 -19.81
C LYS A 25 8.29 18.12 -19.77
N LEU A 26 8.33 17.42 -20.89
CA LEU A 26 7.83 16.04 -20.98
C LEU A 26 8.49 15.12 -19.95
N LEU A 27 9.81 15.21 -19.77
CA LEU A 27 10.52 14.39 -18.79
C LEU A 27 10.06 14.68 -17.36
N ARG A 28 9.85 15.96 -17.00
CA ARG A 28 9.32 16.33 -15.69
C ARG A 28 7.90 15.82 -15.47
N ASP A 29 7.04 15.94 -16.47
CA ASP A 29 5.66 15.45 -16.41
C ASP A 29 5.66 13.91 -16.20
N LEU A 30 6.56 13.18 -16.88
CA LEU A 30 6.71 11.73 -16.69
C LEU A 30 7.27 11.36 -15.30
N GLU A 31 8.30 12.08 -14.83
CA GLU A 31 8.86 11.89 -13.47
C GLU A 31 7.79 12.09 -12.38
N GLU A 32 6.92 13.08 -12.55
CA GLU A 32 5.83 13.35 -11.60
C GLU A 32 4.78 12.22 -11.60
N ILE A 33 4.40 11.74 -12.79
CA ILE A 33 3.49 10.59 -12.93
C ILE A 33 4.11 9.33 -12.30
N GLU A 34 5.39 9.05 -12.57
CA GLU A 34 6.10 7.89 -12.03
C GLU A 34 6.18 7.93 -10.50
N ALA A 35 6.53 9.09 -9.93
CA ALA A 35 6.59 9.26 -8.48
C ALA A 35 5.21 9.06 -7.81
N ALA A 36 4.15 9.57 -8.43
CA ALA A 36 2.79 9.37 -7.94
C ALA A 36 2.36 7.89 -8.03
N ALA A 37 2.70 7.21 -9.12
CA ALA A 37 2.40 5.79 -9.31
C ALA A 37 3.16 4.89 -8.33
N GLU A 38 4.45 5.17 -8.08
CA GLU A 38 5.26 4.43 -7.11
C GLU A 38 4.65 4.51 -5.70
N LYS A 39 4.18 5.69 -5.30
CA LYS A 39 3.54 5.92 -4.00
C LYS A 39 2.30 5.04 -3.82
N VAL A 40 1.41 5.04 -4.81
CA VAL A 40 0.19 4.22 -4.81
C VAL A 40 0.54 2.73 -4.69
N LEU A 41 1.54 2.26 -5.44
CA LEU A 41 1.96 0.86 -5.40
C LEU A 41 2.58 0.47 -4.06
N ALA A 42 3.45 1.32 -3.50
CA ALA A 42 4.05 1.09 -2.19
C ALA A 42 3.00 0.96 -1.08
N ASP A 43 1.97 1.79 -1.13
CA ASP A 43 0.88 1.76 -0.15
C ASP A 43 -0.04 0.55 -0.32
N GLN A 44 -0.31 0.13 -1.56
CA GLN A 44 -1.03 -1.12 -1.82
C GLN A 44 -0.27 -2.33 -1.27
N GLU A 45 1.05 -2.39 -1.46
CA GLU A 45 1.89 -3.46 -0.89
C GLU A 45 1.87 -3.44 0.64
N ARG A 46 1.95 -2.24 1.25
CA ARG A 46 1.86 -2.07 2.70
C ARG A 46 0.51 -2.53 3.24
N CYS A 47 -0.60 -2.17 2.59
CA CYS A 47 -1.94 -2.61 2.95
C CYS A 47 -2.04 -4.14 2.90
N LYS A 48 -1.52 -4.77 1.84
CA LYS A 48 -1.49 -6.24 1.69
C LYS A 48 -0.68 -6.91 2.80
N LEU A 49 0.49 -6.35 3.14
CA LEU A 49 1.33 -6.86 4.23
C LEU A 49 0.60 -6.81 5.57
N TYR A 50 -0.05 -5.68 5.87
CA TYR A 50 -0.82 -5.52 7.10
C TYR A 50 -2.02 -6.47 7.16
N ASP A 51 -2.74 -6.68 6.06
CA ASP A 51 -3.84 -7.65 6.01
C ASP A 51 -3.35 -9.10 6.21
N ILE A 52 -2.14 -9.45 5.74
CA ILE A 52 -1.53 -10.75 6.00
C ILE A 52 -1.17 -10.88 7.49
N ASN A 53 -0.55 -9.86 8.07
CA ASN A 53 -0.15 -9.86 9.48
C ASN A 53 -1.38 -9.90 10.40
N LEU A 54 -2.42 -9.15 10.08
CA LEU A 54 -3.70 -9.18 10.79
C LEU A 54 -4.26 -10.60 10.87
N ARG A 55 -4.32 -11.31 9.73
CA ARG A 55 -4.79 -12.69 9.68
C ARG A 55 -3.94 -13.63 10.55
N LYS A 56 -2.61 -13.53 10.47
CA LYS A 56 -1.69 -14.32 11.31
C LYS A 56 -1.88 -14.02 12.80
N THR A 57 -2.01 -12.75 13.17
CA THR A 57 -2.24 -12.32 14.55
C THR A 57 -3.58 -12.83 15.07
N GLN A 58 -4.64 -12.79 14.26
CA GLN A 58 -5.94 -13.35 14.61
C GLN A 58 -5.90 -14.86 14.80
N GLU A 59 -5.20 -15.58 13.91
CA GLU A 59 -5.01 -17.02 14.05
C GLU A 59 -4.25 -17.36 15.34
N ALA A 60 -3.15 -16.65 15.62
CA ALA A 60 -2.40 -16.80 16.86
C ALA A 60 -3.27 -16.54 18.09
N LEU A 61 -4.07 -15.46 18.07
CA LEU A 61 -4.98 -15.12 19.16
C LEU A 61 -6.05 -16.21 19.36
N ASN A 62 -6.58 -16.79 18.29
CA ASN A 62 -7.53 -17.89 18.37
C ASN A 62 -6.91 -19.13 19.02
N ARG A 63 -5.64 -19.44 18.72
CA ARG A 63 -4.91 -20.53 19.40
C ARG A 63 -4.70 -20.24 20.87
N LEU A 64 -4.38 -19.01 21.25
CA LEU A 64 -4.19 -18.65 22.65
C LEU A 64 -5.50 -18.67 23.46
N LYS A 65 -6.65 -18.52 22.79
CA LYS A 65 -7.98 -18.59 23.43
C LYS A 65 -8.45 -20.02 23.69
N ASP A 66 -7.77 -21.03 23.15
CA ASP A 66 -8.03 -22.43 23.45
C ASP A 66 -7.93 -22.66 24.98
N PRO A 67 -8.97 -23.22 25.63
CA PRO A 67 -8.94 -23.50 27.06
C PRO A 67 -7.85 -24.51 27.45
N ASP A 68 -7.43 -25.38 26.53
CA ASP A 68 -6.40 -26.39 26.76
C ASP A 68 -4.97 -25.83 26.56
N ALA A 69 -4.85 -24.55 26.17
CA ALA A 69 -3.55 -23.91 25.99
C ALA A 69 -2.81 -23.70 27.34
N PRO A 70 -1.48 -23.90 27.39
CA PRO A 70 -0.70 -23.76 28.61
C PRO A 70 -0.70 -22.31 29.12
N SER A 71 -0.44 -22.13 30.42
CA SER A 71 -0.36 -20.81 31.06
C SER A 71 0.76 -19.95 30.51
N ASP A 72 1.90 -20.57 30.20
CA ASP A 72 3.05 -19.96 29.55
C ASP A 72 3.22 -20.55 28.15
N VAL A 73 3.49 -19.67 27.18
CA VAL A 73 3.57 -20.03 25.77
C VAL A 73 4.90 -19.55 25.19
N TRP A 74 5.44 -20.32 24.26
CA TRP A 74 6.62 -19.91 23.51
C TRP A 74 6.21 -19.02 22.35
N THR A 75 6.79 -17.84 22.27
CA THR A 75 6.64 -16.91 21.15
C THR A 75 7.99 -16.64 20.50
N CYS A 76 7.98 -16.27 19.22
CA CYS A 76 9.16 -15.88 18.49
C CYS A 76 9.12 -14.37 18.21
N LEU A 77 10.21 -13.68 18.54
CA LEU A 77 10.45 -12.32 18.10
C LEU A 77 11.78 -12.30 17.34
N ALA A 78 11.72 -11.88 16.08
CA ALA A 78 12.82 -11.95 15.14
C ALA A 78 13.40 -13.37 14.97
N ARG A 79 14.53 -13.67 15.64
CA ARG A 79 15.22 -14.96 15.57
C ARG A 79 15.40 -15.61 16.95
N GLN A 80 14.63 -15.15 17.93
CA GLN A 80 14.73 -15.59 19.32
C GLN A 80 13.37 -16.03 19.85
N PHE A 81 13.38 -17.02 20.74
CA PHE A 81 12.18 -17.56 21.37
C PHE A 81 12.13 -17.16 22.84
N PHE A 82 10.95 -16.73 23.29
CA PHE A 82 10.69 -16.31 24.66
C PHE A 82 9.51 -17.09 25.20
N SER A 83 9.60 -17.55 26.45
CA SER A 83 8.44 -18.03 27.18
C SER A 83 7.78 -16.82 27.84
N VAL A 84 6.49 -16.63 27.56
CA VAL A 84 5.73 -15.49 28.07
C VAL A 84 4.38 -15.97 28.62
N PRO A 85 3.83 -15.29 29.64
CA PRO A 85 2.49 -15.58 30.13
C PRO A 85 1.46 -15.38 29.01
N ARG A 86 0.59 -16.38 28.82
CA ARG A 86 -0.45 -16.41 27.80
C ARG A 86 -1.32 -15.15 27.80
N PHE A 87 -1.73 -14.70 28.99
CA PHE A 87 -2.58 -13.51 29.14
C PHE A 87 -1.89 -12.23 28.66
N SER A 88 -0.58 -12.10 28.92
CA SER A 88 0.20 -10.95 28.47
C SER A 88 0.31 -10.94 26.94
N LEU A 89 0.59 -12.10 26.33
CA LEU A 89 0.66 -12.23 24.88
C LEU A 89 -0.70 -11.98 24.21
N GLN A 90 -1.80 -12.46 24.79
CA GLN A 90 -3.15 -12.18 24.28
C GLN A 90 -3.46 -10.68 24.25
N THR A 91 -3.13 -9.96 25.32
CA THR A 91 -3.33 -8.50 25.40
C THR A 91 -2.51 -7.78 24.33
N ALA A 92 -1.25 -8.17 24.15
CA ALA A 92 -0.38 -7.59 23.12
C ALA A 92 -0.95 -7.83 21.70
N LEU A 93 -1.32 -9.07 21.37
CA LEU A 93 -1.88 -9.39 20.04
C LEU A 93 -3.24 -8.74 19.79
N GLN A 94 -4.06 -8.51 20.83
CA GLN A 94 -5.31 -7.75 20.69
C GLN A 94 -5.06 -6.28 20.33
N SER A 95 -4.05 -5.67 20.95
CA SER A 95 -3.59 -4.32 20.58
C SER A 95 -3.13 -4.29 19.12
N ASP A 96 -2.31 -5.26 18.71
CA ASP A 96 -1.82 -5.36 17.33
C ASP A 96 -2.98 -5.47 16.32
N VAL A 97 -4.01 -6.29 16.63
CA VAL A 97 -5.21 -6.40 15.78
C VAL A 97 -5.90 -5.05 15.62
N SER A 98 -6.04 -4.27 16.70
CA SER A 98 -6.64 -2.93 16.65
C SER A 98 -5.80 -1.99 15.76
N THR A 99 -4.48 -1.98 15.98
CA THR A 99 -3.54 -1.15 15.21
C THR A 99 -3.57 -1.51 13.72
N TYR A 100 -3.46 -2.79 13.36
CA TYR A 100 -3.51 -3.21 11.95
C TYR A 100 -4.83 -2.81 11.28
N LYS A 101 -5.97 -2.94 11.96
CA LYS A 101 -7.27 -2.53 11.41
C LYS A 101 -7.32 -1.02 11.14
N ALA A 102 -6.89 -0.22 12.09
CA ALA A 102 -6.85 1.24 11.93
C ALA A 102 -5.95 1.63 10.77
N GLU A 103 -4.71 1.12 10.75
CA GLU A 103 -3.73 1.38 9.70
C GLU A 103 -4.20 0.95 8.31
N VAL A 104 -4.82 -0.22 8.19
CA VAL A 104 -5.37 -0.70 6.91
C VAL A 104 -6.47 0.22 6.39
N ASN A 105 -7.36 0.70 7.26
CA ASN A 105 -8.40 1.63 6.85
C ASN A 105 -7.80 2.96 6.41
N THR A 106 -6.87 3.52 7.19
CA THR A 106 -6.16 4.76 6.82
C THR A 106 -5.40 4.61 5.50
N LEU A 107 -4.74 3.48 5.26
CA LEU A 107 -4.06 3.20 3.99
C LEU A 107 -5.03 3.12 2.82
N ARG A 108 -6.20 2.48 2.99
CA ARG A 108 -7.22 2.41 1.92
C ARG A 108 -7.72 3.78 1.52
N ASP A 109 -7.96 4.66 2.48
CA ASP A 109 -8.41 6.03 2.18
C ASP A 109 -7.30 6.84 1.52
N ARG A 110 -6.07 6.74 2.02
CA ARG A 110 -4.91 7.38 1.41
C ARG A 110 -4.66 6.91 -0.03
N ILE A 111 -4.78 5.61 -0.31
CA ILE A 111 -4.65 5.05 -1.66
C ILE A 111 -5.71 5.64 -2.61
N LYS A 112 -6.94 5.87 -2.16
CA LYS A 112 -7.97 6.51 -2.99
C LYS A 112 -7.58 7.94 -3.37
N GLU A 113 -7.08 8.72 -2.41
CA GLU A 113 -6.62 10.10 -2.65
C GLU A 113 -5.43 10.13 -3.62
N GLU A 114 -4.43 9.30 -3.38
CA GLU A 114 -3.23 9.20 -4.23
C GLU A 114 -3.55 8.71 -5.63
N LEU A 115 -4.49 7.76 -5.76
CA LEU A 115 -4.94 7.28 -7.07
C LEU A 115 -5.72 8.37 -7.83
N ASN A 116 -6.54 9.18 -7.13
CA ASN A 116 -7.19 10.32 -7.77
C ASN A 116 -6.15 11.35 -8.26
N PHE A 117 -5.14 11.65 -7.46
CA PHE A 117 -4.04 12.53 -7.85
C PHE A 117 -3.27 12.00 -9.07
N LEU A 118 -2.93 10.70 -9.08
CA LEU A 118 -2.31 10.07 -10.25
C LEU A 118 -3.18 10.19 -11.50
N ARG A 119 -4.50 9.98 -11.37
CA ARG A 119 -5.43 10.12 -12.51
C ARG A 119 -5.51 11.54 -13.03
N GLU A 120 -5.44 12.53 -12.15
CA GLU A 120 -5.37 13.95 -12.53
C GLU A 120 -4.13 14.23 -13.38
N LEU A 121 -2.95 13.76 -12.94
CA LEU A 121 -1.69 13.89 -13.69
C LEU A 121 -1.75 13.20 -15.06
N GLU A 122 -2.45 12.06 -15.15
CA GLU A 122 -2.67 11.33 -16.41
C GLU A 122 -3.77 11.96 -17.30
N GLY A 123 -4.44 13.02 -16.86
CA GLY A 123 -5.55 13.65 -17.59
C GLY A 123 -6.82 12.78 -17.65
N LYS A 124 -7.00 11.85 -16.70
CA LYS A 124 -8.17 10.98 -16.57
C LYS A 124 -9.18 11.59 -15.60
N ASN A 125 -10.45 11.22 -15.74
CA ASN A 125 -11.51 11.60 -14.80
C ASN A 125 -11.19 11.12 -13.36
N PRO A 126 -11.82 11.64 -12.30
CA PRO A 126 -11.66 11.11 -10.93
C PRO A 126 -12.37 9.76 -10.75
N LEU A 127 -12.01 9.01 -9.69
CA LEU A 127 -12.63 7.71 -9.38
C LEU A 127 -14.12 7.87 -9.09
N GLN A 128 -14.96 7.04 -9.71
CA GLN A 128 -16.40 7.02 -9.52
C GLN A 128 -16.83 5.71 -8.86
N GLY A 129 -17.78 5.77 -7.92
CA GLY A 129 -18.43 4.59 -7.34
C GLY A 129 -17.65 3.83 -6.26
N PHE A 130 -16.50 4.33 -5.81
CA PHE A 130 -15.68 3.69 -4.77
C PHE A 130 -15.86 4.26 -3.35
N ASN A 131 -16.70 5.27 -3.18
CA ASN A 131 -17.07 5.85 -1.89
C ASN A 131 -18.43 5.28 -1.42
N LEU A 132 -18.47 3.96 -1.24
CA LEU A 132 -19.62 3.29 -0.67
C LEU A 132 -19.33 3.04 0.81
N GLU A 133 -20.20 3.55 1.68
CA GLU A 133 -20.21 3.19 3.09
C GLU A 133 -21.12 1.97 3.29
N PRO A 134 -20.77 1.04 4.19
CA PRO A 134 -21.68 -0.01 4.59
C PRO A 134 -22.93 0.60 5.22
N LEU A 135 -24.10 -0.01 4.97
CA LEU A 135 -25.34 0.40 5.60
C LEU A 135 -25.18 0.40 7.13
N SER A 136 -25.63 1.48 7.76
CA SER A 136 -25.68 1.59 9.21
C SER A 136 -26.66 0.58 9.82
N SER A 137 -26.49 0.28 11.12
CA SER A 137 -27.39 -0.62 11.84
C SER A 137 -28.85 -0.16 11.77
N ASP A 138 -29.08 1.15 11.77
CA ASP A 138 -30.41 1.75 11.71
C ASP A 138 -31.04 1.56 10.32
N GLU A 139 -30.25 1.75 9.25
CA GLU A 139 -30.69 1.51 7.86
C GLU A 139 -30.99 0.03 7.61
N LEU A 140 -30.16 -0.88 8.13
CA LEU A 140 -30.41 -2.32 8.06
C LEU A 140 -31.66 -2.74 8.82
N SER A 141 -31.90 -2.17 10.01
CA SER A 141 -33.09 -2.47 10.80
C SER A 141 -34.38 -2.01 10.10
N SER A 142 -34.34 -0.84 9.45
CA SER A 142 -35.47 -0.26 8.72
C SER A 142 -35.89 -1.10 7.52
N LEU A 143 -34.90 -1.70 6.82
CA LEU A 143 -35.15 -2.64 5.72
C LEU A 143 -35.82 -3.94 6.20
N ASN A 144 -35.44 -4.43 7.39
CA ASN A 144 -36.00 -5.66 7.95
C ASN A 144 -37.40 -5.46 8.55
N SER A 145 -37.74 -4.25 9.01
CA SER A 145 -39.06 -3.93 9.55
C SER A 145 -40.08 -3.42 8.52
N GLY A 146 -39.64 -3.06 7.31
CA GLY A 146 -40.47 -2.43 6.27
C GLY A 146 -41.02 -3.37 5.19
N GLY A 147 -40.99 -4.70 5.42
CA GLY A 147 -41.34 -5.73 4.45
C GLY A 147 -42.82 -6.10 4.30
N ASP A 148 -43.76 -5.26 4.77
CA ASP A 148 -45.21 -5.46 4.60
C ASP A 148 -45.84 -4.26 3.86
N LEU A 149 -45.80 -4.30 2.52
CA LEU A 149 -46.72 -3.60 1.62
C LEU A 149 -47.05 -4.49 0.42
#